data_AF-A0AAU6BW24-F1
#
_entry.id   AF-A0AAU6BW24-F1
#
_cell.length_a   1.000
_cell.length_b   1.000
_cell.length_c   1.000
_cell.angle_alpha   90.00
_cell.angle_beta   90.00
_cell.angle_gamma   90.00
#
_symmetry.space_group_name_H-M   'P 1'
#
loop_
_entity.id
_entity.type
_entity.pdbx_description
1 polymer ?
#
loop_
_entity_poly.entity_id
_entity_poly.type
_entity_poly.pdbx_seq_one_letter_code
_entity_poly.pdbx_strand_id
1 'polypeptide(L)'
;MSNAYSASPPALVAGTRQIEQISQLANEMINEFITDVSSTSGWPGHDDDFAKQMRPQEKQQREGSVQTGSSLSEAIVSIGDGTLTNLKSVLGTQSGVLDAIHDSSTGDTDSGSHNGKH
;
A
#
# COMPACT_ATOMS: atom_id res chain seq x y z
N MET A 1 20.70 24.54 -13.64
CA MET A 1 20.40 23.72 -12.44
C MET A 1 19.18 22.88 -12.77
N SER A 2 19.40 21.65 -13.25
CA SER A 2 18.32 20.69 -13.51
C SER A 2 17.99 20.02 -12.18
N ASN A 3 16.78 20.25 -11.70
CA ASN A 3 16.23 19.62 -10.51
C ASN A 3 15.86 18.16 -10.86
N ALA A 4 16.87 17.37 -11.24
CA ALA A 4 16.69 15.96 -11.54
C ALA A 4 16.21 15.29 -10.24
N TYR A 5 14.92 14.97 -10.21
CA TYR A 5 14.28 14.22 -9.16
C TYR A 5 14.90 12.81 -9.17
N SER A 6 16.08 12.68 -8.57
CA SER A 6 16.77 11.41 -8.40
C SER A 6 16.15 10.77 -7.17
N ALA A 7 15.05 10.04 -7.37
CA ALA A 7 14.54 9.17 -6.33
C ALA A 7 15.66 8.20 -5.95
N SER A 8 16.17 8.28 -4.72
CA SER A 8 17.30 7.44 -4.32
C SER A 8 16.82 5.99 -4.20
N PRO A 9 17.34 5.04 -5.02
CA PRO A 9 16.86 3.66 -4.97
C PRO A 9 16.92 3.02 -3.57
N PRO A 10 17.94 3.30 -2.72
CA PRO A 10 17.97 2.80 -1.35
C PRO A 10 16.83 3.33 -0.47
N ALA A 11 16.47 4.62 -0.58
CA ALA A 11 15.37 5.18 0.20
C ALA A 11 14.02 4.61 -0.24
N LEU A 12 13.85 4.35 -1.54
CA LEU A 12 12.66 3.72 -2.07
C LEU A 12 12.52 2.27 -1.58
N VAL A 13 13.58 1.47 -1.64
CA VAL A 13 13.58 0.10 -1.09
C VAL A 13 13.28 0.11 0.41
N ALA A 14 13.88 1.03 1.17
CA ALA A 14 13.58 1.18 2.60
C ALA A 14 12.10 1.54 2.84
N GLY A 15 11.54 2.47 2.06
CA GLY A 15 10.13 2.85 2.14
C GLY A 15 9.17 1.70 1.81
N THR A 16 9.46 0.91 0.77
CA THR A 16 8.65 -0.27 0.43
C THR A 16 8.61 -1.30 1.56
N ARG A 17 9.76 -1.59 2.18
CA ARG A 17 9.85 -2.52 3.31
C ARG A 17 9.07 -2.01 4.52
N GLN A 18 9.08 -0.70 4.78
CA GLN A 18 8.29 -0.12 5.87
C GLN A 18 6.79 -0.26 5.62
N ILE A 19 6.34 -0.03 4.38
CA ILE A 19 4.93 -0.22 4.00
C ILE A 19 4.51 -1.68 4.19
N GLU A 20 5.32 -2.63 3.73
CA GLU A 20 5.07 -4.06 3.94
C GLU A 20 4.97 -4.44 5.43
N GLN A 21 5.87 -3.91 6.26
CA GLN A 21 5.84 -4.13 7.71
C GLN A 21 4.59 -3.54 8.37
N ILE A 22 4.17 -2.33 7.96
CA ILE A 22 2.94 -1.70 8.47
C ILE A 22 1.72 -2.53 8.09
N SER A 23 1.65 -3.02 6.84
CA SER A 23 0.55 -3.88 6.40
C SER A 23 0.51 -5.21 7.16
N GLN A 24 1.67 -5.83 7.43
CA GLN A 24 1.75 -7.04 8.26
C GLN A 24 1.27 -6.79 9.69
N LEU A 25 1.79 -5.75 10.34
CA LEU A 25 1.41 -5.39 11.70
C LEU A 25 -0.09 -5.07 11.80
N ALA A 26 -0.64 -4.35 10.81
CA ALA A 26 -2.06 -4.04 10.77
C ALA A 26 -2.92 -5.30 10.67
N ASN A 27 -2.55 -6.25 9.80
CA ASN A 27 -3.25 -7.53 9.69
C ASN A 27 -3.17 -8.33 11.00
N GLU A 28 -2.01 -8.36 11.67
CA GLU A 28 -1.85 -9.04 12.95
C GLU A 28 -2.74 -8.43 14.04
N MET A 29 -2.68 -7.11 14.23
CA MET A 29 -3.50 -6.40 15.23
C MET A 29 -5.00 -6.59 15.00
N ILE A 30 -5.44 -6.60 13.73
CA ILE A 30 -6.86 -6.76 13.40
C ILE A 30 -7.31 -8.21 13.60
N ASN A 31 -6.47 -9.19 13.27
CA ASN A 31 -6.77 -10.59 13.54
C ASN A 31 -6.88 -10.86 15.05
N GLU A 32 -6.00 -10.26 15.85
CA GLU A 32 -6.07 -10.30 17.31
C GLU A 32 -7.37 -9.66 17.82
N PHE A 33 -7.70 -8.45 17.35
CA PHE A 33 -8.95 -7.78 17.69
C PHE A 33 -10.20 -8.59 17.33
N ILE A 34 -10.25 -9.17 16.12
CA ILE A 34 -11.37 -10.02 15.68
C ILE A 34 -11.48 -11.25 16.57
N THR A 35 -10.35 -11.86 16.95
CA THR A 35 -10.31 -13.02 17.86
C THR A 35 -10.88 -12.66 19.22
N ASP A 36 -10.44 -11.54 19.80
CA ASP A 36 -10.89 -11.07 21.10
C ASP A 36 -12.37 -10.73 21.10
N VAL A 37 -12.84 -9.96 20.12
CA VAL A 37 -14.25 -9.61 19.95
C VAL A 37 -15.10 -10.86 19.75
N SER A 38 -14.62 -11.83 18.97
CA SER A 38 -15.32 -13.09 18.76
C SER A 38 -15.43 -13.91 20.05
N SER A 39 -14.41 -13.87 20.90
CA SER A 39 -14.39 -14.58 22.19
C SER A 39 -15.43 -14.07 23.18
N THR A 40 -15.95 -12.84 22.98
CA THR A 40 -17.02 -12.29 23.83
C THR A 40 -18.39 -12.92 23.57
N SER A 41 -18.52 -13.78 22.54
CA SER A 41 -19.80 -14.41 22.23
C SER A 41 -20.32 -15.19 23.44
N GLY A 42 -21.54 -14.87 23.88
CA GLY A 42 -22.16 -15.54 25.02
C GLY A 42 -21.90 -14.90 26.39
N TRP A 43 -21.15 -13.79 26.46
CA TRP A 43 -21.05 -13.00 27.70
C TRP A 43 -22.42 -12.64 28.33
N PRO A 44 -23.51 -12.41 27.56
CA PRO A 44 -24.80 -12.09 28.17
C PRO A 44 -25.50 -13.28 28.84
N GLY A 45 -24.95 -14.50 28.75
CA GLY A 45 -25.62 -15.72 29.21
C GLY A 45 -26.60 -16.30 28.18
N HIS A 46 -27.37 -17.31 28.59
CA HIS A 46 -28.23 -18.09 27.68
C HIS A 46 -29.73 -17.92 27.92
N ASP A 47 -30.20 -18.07 29.16
CA ASP A 47 -31.61 -18.40 29.43
C ASP A 47 -32.35 -17.40 30.32
N ASP A 48 -31.64 -16.48 30.97
CA ASP A 48 -32.28 -15.45 31.80
C ASP A 48 -32.88 -14.31 30.95
N ASP A 49 -33.75 -13.52 31.56
CA ASP A 49 -34.45 -12.45 30.86
C ASP A 49 -33.50 -11.33 30.42
N PHE A 50 -32.34 -11.21 31.07
CA PHE A 50 -31.25 -10.33 30.65
C PHE A 50 -30.63 -10.81 29.33
N ALA A 51 -30.27 -12.09 29.24
CA ALA A 51 -29.70 -12.73 28.06
C ALA A 51 -30.64 -12.61 26.85
N LYS A 52 -31.95 -12.83 27.03
CA LYS A 52 -32.94 -12.69 25.94
C LYS A 52 -32.96 -11.28 25.35
N GLN A 53 -32.78 -10.25 26.18
CA GLN A 53 -32.76 -8.85 25.74
C GLN A 53 -31.41 -8.46 25.14
N MET A 54 -30.32 -8.95 25.72
CA MET A 54 -28.97 -8.47 25.43
C MET A 54 -28.30 -9.20 24.27
N ARG A 55 -28.58 -10.50 24.06
CA ARG A 55 -27.98 -11.30 22.98
C ARG A 55 -28.17 -10.74 21.57
N PRO A 56 -29.36 -10.21 21.18
CA PRO A 56 -29.51 -9.58 19.87
C PRO A 56 -28.60 -8.36 19.70
N GLN A 57 -28.49 -7.51 20.72
CA GLN A 57 -27.63 -6.33 20.70
C GLN A 57 -26.15 -6.71 20.71
N GLU A 58 -25.75 -7.66 21.55
CA GLU A 58 -24.38 -8.20 21.57
C GLU A 58 -23.99 -8.74 20.21
N LYS A 59 -24.83 -9.58 19.60
CA LYS A 59 -24.57 -10.15 18.28
C LYS A 59 -24.38 -9.05 17.24
N GLN A 60 -25.27 -8.06 17.20
CA GLN A 60 -25.18 -6.94 16.26
C GLN A 60 -23.90 -6.13 16.46
N GLN A 61 -23.55 -5.82 17.72
CA GLN A 61 -22.33 -5.07 18.03
C GLN A 61 -21.08 -5.87 17.67
N ARG A 62 -21.02 -7.15 18.03
CA ARG A 62 -19.90 -8.05 17.72
C ARG A 62 -19.69 -8.17 16.21
N GLU A 63 -20.75 -8.43 15.45
CA GLU A 63 -20.68 -8.52 13.98
C GLU A 63 -20.25 -7.18 13.36
N GLY A 64 -20.77 -6.05 13.85
CA GLY A 64 -20.37 -4.72 13.40
C GLY A 64 -18.89 -4.39 13.71
N SER A 65 -18.42 -4.77 14.89
CA SER A 65 -17.02 -4.62 15.29
C SER A 65 -16.09 -5.46 14.41
N VAL A 66 -16.41 -6.74 14.19
CA VAL A 66 -15.65 -7.61 13.28
C VAL A 66 -15.61 -7.03 11.87
N GLN A 67 -16.76 -6.61 11.32
CA GLN A 67 -16.82 -6.01 10.00
C GLN A 67 -15.99 -4.72 9.89
N THR A 68 -16.00 -3.89 10.93
CA THR A 68 -15.21 -2.64 10.98
C THR A 68 -13.71 -2.97 11.00
N GLY A 69 -13.29 -3.94 11.81
CA GLY A 69 -11.91 -4.41 11.86
C GLY A 69 -11.44 -4.92 10.50
N SER A 70 -12.19 -5.82 9.87
CA SER A 70 -11.85 -6.36 8.55
C SER A 70 -11.75 -5.26 7.48
N SER A 71 -12.71 -4.32 7.45
CA SER A 71 -12.69 -3.19 6.51
C SER A 71 -11.46 -2.30 6.68
N LEU A 72 -11.02 -2.08 7.92
CA LEU A 72 -9.81 -1.30 8.20
C LEU A 72 -8.55 -2.04 7.71
N SER A 73 -8.50 -3.36 7.84
CA SER A 73 -7.39 -4.20 7.36
C SER A 73 -7.24 -4.06 5.84
N GLU A 74 -8.35 -4.23 5.14
CA GLU A 74 -8.42 -4.10 3.69
C GLU A 74 -7.99 -2.69 3.22
N ALA A 75 -8.40 -1.65 3.94
CA ALA A 75 -7.98 -0.28 3.64
C ALA A 75 -6.46 -0.10 3.80
N ILE A 76 -5.85 -0.62 4.87
CA ILE A 76 -4.41 -0.49 5.09
C ILE A 76 -3.61 -1.25 4.03
N VAL A 77 -4.02 -2.48 3.71
CA VAL A 77 -3.39 -3.28 2.65
C VAL A 77 -3.48 -2.57 1.30
N SER A 78 -4.67 -2.09 0.92
CA SER A 78 -4.88 -1.40 -0.35
C SER A 78 -4.09 -0.09 -0.47
N ILE A 79 -3.93 0.67 0.62
CA ILE A 79 -3.05 1.86 0.66
C ILE A 79 -1.59 1.44 0.42
N GLY A 80 -1.15 0.35 1.04
CA GLY A 80 0.20 -0.19 0.84
C GLY A 80 0.44 -0.59 -0.62
N ASP A 81 -0.45 -1.40 -1.18
CA ASP A 81 -0.40 -1.84 -2.57
C ASP A 81 -0.45 -0.68 -3.57
N GLY A 82 -1.31 0.31 -3.32
CA GLY A 82 -1.43 1.52 -4.14
C GLY A 82 -0.14 2.34 -4.12
N THR A 83 0.49 2.46 -2.97
CA THR A 83 1.77 3.17 -2.82
C THR A 83 2.91 2.46 -3.55
N LEU A 84 2.99 1.12 -3.43
CA LEU A 84 3.96 0.29 -4.15
C LEU A 84 3.76 0.37 -5.66
N THR A 85 2.50 0.36 -6.12
CA THR A 85 2.15 0.50 -7.54
C THR A 85 2.56 1.86 -8.09
N ASN A 86 2.27 2.94 -7.34
CA ASN A 86 2.70 4.30 -7.72
C ASN A 86 4.23 4.38 -7.84
N LEU A 87 4.94 3.83 -6.86
CA LEU A 87 6.39 3.82 -6.87
C LEU A 87 6.99 3.10 -8.09
N LYS A 88 6.47 1.91 -8.42
CA LYS A 88 6.90 1.17 -9.62
C LYS A 88 6.68 1.99 -10.89
N SER A 89 5.55 2.68 -11.00
CA SER A 89 5.25 3.55 -12.15
C SER A 89 6.23 4.74 -12.25
N VAL A 90 6.57 5.37 -11.12
CA VAL A 90 7.56 6.47 -11.08
C VAL A 90 8.93 5.98 -11.52
N LEU A 91 9.40 4.85 -11.00
CA LEU A 91 10.69 4.24 -11.37
C LEU A 91 10.75 3.84 -12.85
N GLY A 92 9.67 3.25 -13.37
CA GLY A 92 9.57 2.89 -14.79
C GLY A 92 9.61 4.13 -15.70
N THR A 93 8.88 5.19 -15.32
CA THR A 93 8.89 6.45 -16.06
C THR A 93 10.28 7.09 -16.05
N GLN A 94 10.97 7.09 -14.91
CA GLN A 94 12.33 7.61 -14.80
C GLN A 94 13.30 6.83 -15.69
N SER A 95 13.22 5.49 -15.69
CA SER A 95 14.08 4.64 -16.52
C SER A 95 13.86 4.92 -18.01
N GLY A 96 12.61 4.99 -18.46
CA GLY A 96 12.29 5.30 -19.86
C GLY A 96 12.73 6.70 -20.29
N VAL A 97 12.66 7.70 -19.40
CA VAL A 97 13.18 9.04 -19.67
C VAL A 97 14.72 9.04 -19.76
N LEU A 98 15.41 8.32 -18.89
CA LEU A 98 16.87 8.19 -18.94
C LEU A 98 17.33 7.46 -20.21
N ASP A 99 16.66 6.38 -20.59
CA ASP A 99 16.95 5.65 -21.83
C ASP A 99 16.75 6.55 -23.06
N ALA A 100 15.65 7.32 -23.11
CA ALA A 100 15.39 8.26 -24.19
C ALA A 100 16.46 9.37 -24.28
N ILE A 101 16.94 9.88 -23.14
CA ILE A 101 18.05 10.86 -23.08
C ILE A 101 19.35 10.22 -23.56
N HIS A 102 19.65 8.99 -23.17
CA HIS A 102 20.83 8.26 -23.65
C HIS A 102 20.78 8.07 -25.16
N ASP A 103 19.68 7.54 -25.71
CA ASP A 103 19.49 7.32 -27.14
C ASP A 103 19.64 8.62 -27.96
N SER A 104 19.04 9.72 -27.48
CA SER A 104 19.17 11.02 -28.13
C SER A 104 20.57 11.64 -28.00
N SER A 105 21.30 11.36 -26.90
CA SER A 105 22.70 11.79 -26.75
C SER A 105 23.69 11.01 -27.62
N THR A 106 23.39 9.74 -27.93
CA THR A 106 24.20 8.92 -28.86
C THR A 106 23.88 9.19 -30.32
N GLY A 107 22.65 9.61 -30.65
CA GLY A 107 22.22 9.96 -32.01
C GLY A 107 22.80 11.27 -32.56
N ASP A 108 23.31 12.16 -31.70
CA ASP A 108 23.79 13.50 -32.08
C ASP A 108 25.29 13.55 -32.41
N THR A 109 25.96 12.40 -32.55
CA THR A 109 27.41 12.33 -32.87
C THR A 109 27.76 11.92 -34.31
N ASP A 110 26.78 11.72 -35.20
CA ASP A 110 27.05 11.42 -36.62
C ASP A 110 26.22 12.28 -37.60
N SER A 111 26.73 13.48 -37.89
CA SER A 111 26.69 14.08 -39.25
C SER A 111 27.38 15.45 -39.28
N GLY A 112 28.54 15.56 -38.63
CA GLY A 112 29.52 16.61 -38.91
C GLY A 112 30.52 16.12 -39.94
N SER A 113 30.19 16.10 -41.23
CA SER A 113 31.19 15.92 -42.30
C SER A 113 30.87 16.75 -43.54
N HIS A 114 31.53 17.90 -43.60
CA HIS A 114 32.07 18.59 -44.78
C HIS A 114 31.56 18.20 -46.17
N ASN A 115 30.96 19.16 -46.90
CA ASN A 115 31.59 19.66 -48.13
C ASN A 115 30.96 20.99 -48.58
N GLY A 116 31.59 22.10 -48.21
CA GLY A 116 31.47 23.33 -49.01
C GLY A 116 32.41 23.21 -50.19
N LYS A 117 31.94 23.49 -51.40
CA LYS A 117 32.77 23.99 -52.52
C LYS A 117 31.94 24.37 -53.75
N HIS A 118 32.16 25.63 -54.16
CA HIS A 118 32.02 26.26 -55.48
C HIS A 118 30.61 26.55 -56.01
#